data_AF-A0A1Y1S8J9-F1
#
_entry.id   AF-A0A1Y1S8J9-F1
#
_cell.length_a   1.000
_cell.length_b   1.000
_cell.length_c   1.000
_cell.angle_alpha   90.00
_cell.angle_beta   90.00
_cell.angle_gamma   90.00
#
_symmetry.space_group_name_H-M   'P 1'
#
loop_
_entity.id
_entity.type
_entity.pdbx_description
1 polymer ?
#
loop_
_entity_poly.entity_id
_entity_poly.type
_entity_poly.pdbx_seq_one_letter_code
_entity_poly.pdbx_strand_id
1 'polypeptide(L)'
;MSVENSENITEEKYNPKILNNIMRKMRANANAGPFLQPVDPVALGIPDYAEKIKEPMDLGTIKKKLADNSYTSNEQFKTDMNLIFNNCYLYNGKSSPVGQMGVELEKAFINAYEAIENTKEEVEQNKKPTLKNKIKAVKMSQSDFELANGVLNELEKAKYKKTTWAFTQPVTDAEAPGYSAIIKNPMDMSRIRSKLTSREYENLQGFKNDLILIVENCKLYNPENSEIFRLGVEFEKLFKRELSKKELGPDAEIEELRKKISDLMMKLNSLEEAKRLENDLIFGIEIRESLGNKILAVGREESDKIVEIIQRSCSSFSYVGNDEIEVNMLTLPDHVVGEIKEFMDRLENKTVESNESCD
;
A
#
# COMPACT_ATOMS: atom_id res chain seq x y z
N MET A 1 25.71 -19.69 28.45
CA MET A 1 24.82 -19.77 29.63
C MET A 1 24.37 -18.35 29.90
N SER A 2 23.31 -17.91 29.24
CA SER A 2 21.91 -17.94 29.73
C SER A 2 21.76 -16.97 30.91
N VAL A 3 21.30 -15.73 30.68
CA VAL A 3 19.90 -15.25 30.83
C VAL A 3 19.49 -15.38 32.30
N GLU A 4 19.17 -14.30 33.02
CA GLU A 4 17.85 -13.65 32.99
C GLU A 4 17.94 -12.16 33.38
N ASN A 5 17.40 -11.31 32.50
CA ASN A 5 17.01 -9.93 32.82
C ASN A 5 15.49 -9.95 32.91
N SER A 6 14.95 -9.75 34.11
CA SER A 6 13.52 -9.74 34.39
C SER A 6 12.84 -8.56 33.69
N GLU A 7 11.87 -8.87 32.83
CA GLU A 7 11.01 -7.94 32.13
C GLU A 7 10.21 -7.08 33.12
N ASN A 8 10.26 -5.76 32.94
CA ASN A 8 9.47 -4.80 33.71
C ASN A 8 8.16 -4.55 32.94
N ILE A 9 7.19 -5.44 33.13
CA ILE A 9 5.83 -5.37 32.58
C ILE A 9 5.10 -4.21 33.28
N THR A 10 4.63 -3.23 32.52
CA THR A 10 3.82 -2.13 33.06
C THR A 10 2.39 -2.62 33.27
N GLU A 11 1.95 -2.74 34.52
CA GLU A 11 0.59 -3.20 34.88
C GLU A 11 -0.50 -2.24 34.38
N GLU A 12 -1.44 -2.75 33.59
CA GLU A 12 -2.64 -2.03 33.17
C GLU A 12 -3.55 -1.64 34.36
N LYS A 13 -3.78 -0.33 34.53
CA LYS A 13 -4.59 0.20 35.62
C LYS A 13 -6.08 -0.14 35.47
N TYR A 14 -6.65 -0.73 36.53
CA TYR A 14 -8.08 -1.06 36.68
C TYR A 14 -9.04 0.12 36.46
N ASN A 15 -10.06 -0.05 35.62
CA ASN A 15 -11.12 0.94 35.37
C ASN A 15 -12.53 0.33 35.43
N PRO A 16 -13.19 0.32 36.61
CA PRO A 16 -14.46 -0.39 36.80
C PRO A 16 -15.61 0.17 35.96
N LYS A 17 -15.63 1.47 35.62
CA LYS A 17 -16.72 2.05 34.82
C LYS A 17 -16.75 1.48 33.41
N ILE A 18 -15.57 1.32 32.83
CA ILE A 18 -15.36 0.78 31.49
C ILE A 18 -15.76 -0.70 31.44
N LEU A 19 -15.27 -1.49 32.40
CA LEU A 19 -15.59 -2.92 32.49
C LEU A 19 -17.09 -3.14 32.72
N ASN A 20 -17.74 -2.30 33.53
CA ASN A 20 -19.20 -2.34 33.70
C ASN A 20 -19.97 -2.04 32.39
N ASN A 21 -19.45 -1.17 31.51
CA ASN A 21 -20.08 -0.91 30.22
C ASN A 21 -19.91 -2.08 29.26
N ILE A 22 -18.73 -2.72 29.23
CA ILE A 22 -18.51 -3.97 28.49
C ILE A 22 -19.48 -5.03 28.98
N MET A 23 -19.58 -5.24 30.30
CA MET A 23 -20.48 -6.23 30.88
C MET A 23 -21.94 -5.99 30.54
N ARG A 24 -22.38 -4.73 30.48
CA ARG A 24 -23.73 -4.40 30.02
C ARG A 24 -23.96 -4.83 28.58
N LYS A 25 -23.00 -4.58 27.67
CA LYS A 25 -23.08 -5.00 26.27
C LYS A 25 -23.08 -6.53 26.14
N MET A 26 -22.20 -7.21 26.86
CA MET A 26 -22.08 -8.68 26.78
C MET A 26 -23.36 -9.35 27.28
N ARG A 27 -23.92 -8.90 28.40
CA ARG A 27 -25.18 -9.48 28.94
C ARG A 27 -26.41 -9.19 28.07
N ALA A 28 -26.38 -8.14 27.25
CA ALA A 28 -27.46 -7.80 26.32
C ALA A 28 -27.33 -8.47 24.94
N ASN A 29 -26.21 -9.15 24.68
CA ASN A 29 -25.97 -9.82 23.41
C ASN A 29 -26.93 -11.03 23.27
N ALA A 30 -27.50 -11.22 22.08
CA ALA A 30 -28.42 -12.32 21.79
C ALA A 30 -27.80 -13.71 22.05
N ASN A 31 -26.47 -13.83 21.90
CA ASN A 31 -25.72 -15.07 22.11
C ASN A 31 -25.30 -15.29 23.57
N ALA A 32 -25.64 -14.38 24.49
CA ALA A 32 -25.17 -14.45 25.88
C ALA A 32 -25.87 -15.50 26.74
N GLY A 33 -27.03 -16.01 26.31
CA GLY A 33 -27.94 -16.84 27.13
C GLY A 33 -27.24 -17.94 27.96
N PRO A 34 -26.47 -18.85 27.35
CA PRO A 34 -25.76 -19.92 28.05
C PRO A 34 -24.69 -19.45 29.04
N PHE A 35 -24.25 -18.20 28.95
CA PHE A 35 -23.12 -17.65 29.71
C PHE A 35 -23.56 -16.67 30.81
N LEU A 36 -24.88 -16.46 30.99
CA LEU A 36 -25.40 -15.46 31.93
C LEU A 36 -25.28 -15.86 33.41
N GLN A 37 -25.24 -17.16 33.69
CA GLN A 37 -25.25 -17.78 35.01
C GLN A 37 -24.26 -18.95 35.06
N PRO A 38 -23.81 -19.37 36.25
CA PRO A 38 -23.00 -20.57 36.40
C PRO A 38 -23.70 -21.77 35.76
N VAL A 39 -22.93 -22.63 35.09
CA VAL A 39 -23.43 -23.89 34.55
C VAL A 39 -23.88 -24.77 35.72
N ASP A 40 -25.12 -25.27 35.65
CA ASP A 40 -25.65 -26.27 36.59
C ASP A 40 -25.59 -27.65 35.92
N PRO A 41 -24.61 -28.49 36.27
CA PRO A 41 -24.41 -29.77 35.61
C PRO A 41 -25.55 -30.76 35.84
N VAL A 42 -26.29 -30.62 36.95
CA VAL A 42 -27.41 -31.50 37.29
C VAL A 42 -28.64 -31.11 36.49
N ALA A 43 -28.97 -29.82 36.45
CA ALA A 43 -30.13 -29.31 35.71
C ALA A 43 -29.99 -29.53 34.19
N LEU A 44 -28.76 -29.48 33.67
CA LEU A 44 -28.46 -29.68 32.25
C LEU A 44 -28.15 -31.14 31.87
N GLY A 45 -28.09 -32.05 32.84
CA GLY A 45 -27.81 -33.47 32.58
C GLY A 45 -26.39 -33.75 32.08
N ILE A 46 -25.42 -32.95 32.51
CA ILE A 46 -24.01 -33.00 32.08
C ILE A 46 -23.07 -33.28 33.29
N PRO A 47 -23.15 -34.46 33.92
CA PRO A 47 -22.50 -34.73 35.20
C PRO A 47 -20.95 -34.65 35.16
N ASP A 48 -20.35 -34.81 33.99
CA ASP A 48 -18.89 -34.75 33.78
C ASP A 48 -18.34 -33.32 33.65
N TYR A 49 -19.20 -32.29 33.69
CA TYR A 49 -18.78 -30.90 33.52
C TYR A 49 -17.73 -30.46 34.55
N ALA A 50 -17.93 -30.78 35.83
CA ALA A 50 -16.99 -30.44 36.90
C ALA A 50 -15.67 -31.23 36.82
N GLU A 51 -15.67 -32.39 36.15
CA GLU A 51 -14.46 -33.15 35.90
C GLU A 51 -13.63 -32.54 34.77
N LYS A 52 -14.28 -31.97 33.75
CA LYS A 52 -13.62 -31.39 32.57
C LYS A 52 -13.26 -29.91 32.74
N ILE A 53 -14.11 -29.12 33.37
CA ILE A 53 -13.91 -27.67 33.56
C ILE A 53 -13.47 -27.39 35.00
N LYS A 54 -12.21 -26.95 35.14
CA LYS A 54 -11.57 -26.75 36.45
C LYS A 54 -11.82 -25.36 37.05
N GLU A 55 -11.95 -24.35 36.20
CA GLU A 55 -12.16 -22.97 36.62
C GLU A 55 -13.43 -22.45 35.94
N PRO A 56 -14.64 -22.83 36.43
CA PRO A 56 -15.89 -22.37 35.84
C PRO A 56 -16.01 -20.85 35.99
N MET A 57 -16.51 -20.20 34.94
CA MET A 57 -16.73 -18.77 34.91
C MET A 57 -17.98 -18.44 34.08
N ASP A 58 -18.67 -17.37 34.44
CA ASP A 58 -19.88 -16.89 33.79
C ASP A 58 -20.07 -15.37 34.00
N LEU A 59 -20.90 -14.74 33.18
CA LEU A 59 -21.14 -13.29 33.21
C LEU A 59 -21.86 -12.82 34.49
N GLY A 60 -22.53 -13.71 35.22
CA GLY A 60 -23.10 -13.44 36.54
C GLY A 60 -22.01 -13.32 37.60
N THR A 61 -21.09 -14.29 37.64
CA THR A 61 -19.93 -14.30 38.52
C THR A 61 -19.01 -13.10 38.27
N ILE A 62 -18.65 -12.81 37.02
CA ILE A 62 -17.84 -11.63 36.67
C ILE A 62 -18.54 -10.32 37.09
N LYS A 63 -19.85 -10.21 36.89
CA LYS A 63 -20.63 -9.04 37.33
C LYS A 63 -20.57 -8.86 38.85
N LYS A 64 -20.63 -9.95 39.61
CA LYS A 64 -20.48 -9.92 41.07
C LYS A 64 -19.07 -9.49 41.48
N LYS A 65 -18.02 -10.07 40.87
CA LYS A 65 -16.61 -9.67 41.10
C LYS A 65 -16.37 -8.18 40.83
N LEU A 66 -17.00 -7.60 39.80
CA LEU A 66 -16.96 -6.15 39.55
C LEU A 66 -17.67 -5.34 40.65
N ALA A 67 -18.85 -5.76 41.10
CA ALA A 67 -19.60 -5.08 42.15
C ALA A 67 -18.87 -5.11 43.50
N ASP A 68 -18.18 -6.22 43.78
CA ASP A 68 -17.41 -6.45 45.01
C ASP A 68 -15.99 -5.85 44.93
N ASN A 69 -15.65 -5.17 43.83
CA ASN A 69 -14.30 -4.64 43.53
C ASN A 69 -13.18 -5.69 43.67
N SER A 70 -13.46 -6.95 43.30
CA SER A 70 -12.52 -8.06 43.40
C SER A 70 -11.41 -8.04 42.35
N TYR A 71 -11.46 -7.12 41.38
CA TYR A 71 -10.43 -6.95 40.36
C TYR A 71 -9.51 -5.79 40.72
N THR A 72 -8.19 -6.02 40.61
CA THR A 72 -7.15 -5.00 40.81
C THR A 72 -6.54 -4.53 39.49
N SER A 73 -6.81 -5.20 38.37
CA SER A 73 -6.43 -4.81 37.01
C SER A 73 -7.53 -5.14 35.99
N ASN A 74 -7.50 -4.50 34.82
CA ASN A 74 -8.40 -4.88 33.72
C ASN A 74 -8.03 -6.26 33.15
N GLU A 75 -6.76 -6.64 33.22
CA GLU A 75 -6.27 -7.94 32.76
C GLU A 75 -6.90 -9.10 33.54
N GLN A 76 -7.13 -8.95 34.84
CA GLN A 76 -7.85 -9.97 35.62
C GLN A 76 -9.31 -10.14 35.16
N PHE A 77 -9.97 -9.05 34.77
CA PHE A 77 -11.30 -9.11 34.18
C PHE A 77 -11.28 -9.77 32.79
N LYS A 78 -10.29 -9.43 31.95
CA LYS A 78 -10.09 -10.02 30.63
C LYS A 78 -9.80 -11.53 30.72
N THR A 79 -9.00 -11.93 31.71
CA THR A 79 -8.69 -13.33 32.00
C THR A 79 -9.98 -14.11 32.31
N ASP A 80 -10.84 -13.59 33.17
CA ASP A 80 -12.13 -14.23 33.47
C ASP A 80 -13.07 -14.27 32.26
N MET A 81 -13.11 -13.22 31.44
CA MET A 81 -13.88 -13.22 30.18
C MET A 81 -13.39 -14.32 29.23
N ASN A 82 -12.06 -14.48 29.10
CA ASN A 82 -11.46 -15.53 28.28
C ASN A 82 -11.74 -16.94 28.83
N LEU A 83 -11.82 -17.12 30.15
CA LEU A 83 -12.20 -18.39 30.76
C LEU A 83 -13.60 -18.84 30.32
N ILE A 84 -14.57 -17.93 30.19
CA ILE A 84 -15.92 -18.26 29.68
C ILE A 84 -15.82 -18.92 28.31
N PHE A 85 -15.08 -18.31 27.38
CA PHE A 85 -14.97 -18.80 25.99
C PHE A 85 -14.15 -20.08 25.91
N ASN A 86 -13.00 -20.14 26.58
CA ASN A 86 -12.14 -21.32 26.57
C ASN A 86 -12.83 -22.54 27.18
N ASN A 87 -13.53 -22.38 28.30
CA ASN A 87 -14.30 -23.46 28.91
C ASN A 87 -15.44 -23.92 27.99
N CYS A 88 -16.12 -22.97 27.33
CA CYS A 88 -17.15 -23.30 26.36
C CYS A 88 -16.60 -24.16 25.22
N TYR A 89 -15.45 -23.80 24.66
CA TYR A 89 -14.83 -24.53 23.56
C TYR A 89 -14.25 -25.87 24.00
N LEU A 90 -13.69 -25.95 25.20
CA LEU A 90 -13.16 -27.18 25.76
C LEU A 90 -14.26 -28.23 26.00
N TYR A 91 -15.41 -27.81 26.54
CA TYR A 91 -16.50 -28.73 26.83
C TYR A 91 -17.38 -29.04 25.61
N ASN A 92 -17.76 -28.01 24.85
CA ASN A 92 -18.76 -28.13 23.78
C ASN A 92 -18.15 -28.22 22.38
N GLY A 93 -16.91 -27.77 22.17
CA GLY A 93 -16.31 -27.59 20.84
C GLY A 93 -16.87 -26.37 20.09
N LYS A 94 -16.02 -25.70 19.28
CA LYS A 94 -16.38 -24.46 18.57
C LYS A 94 -17.50 -24.62 17.53
N SER A 95 -17.68 -25.82 16.98
CA SER A 95 -18.70 -26.10 15.96
C SER A 95 -20.08 -26.43 16.53
N SER A 96 -20.19 -26.68 17.84
CA SER A 96 -21.48 -26.93 18.50
C SER A 96 -22.35 -25.66 18.54
N PRO A 97 -23.68 -25.77 18.71
CA PRO A 97 -24.55 -24.60 18.82
C PRO A 97 -24.10 -23.62 19.92
N VAL A 98 -23.79 -24.12 21.12
CA VAL A 98 -23.29 -23.30 22.23
C VAL A 98 -21.88 -22.76 21.94
N GLY A 99 -21.03 -23.56 21.29
CA GLY A 99 -19.70 -23.12 20.83
C GLY A 99 -19.76 -21.94 19.87
N GLN A 100 -20.68 -21.97 18.90
CA GLN A 100 -20.89 -20.88 17.95
C GLN A 100 -21.41 -19.61 18.65
N MET A 101 -22.32 -19.76 19.63
CA MET A 101 -22.74 -18.63 20.48
C MET A 101 -21.55 -18.04 21.25
N GLY A 102 -20.63 -18.89 21.73
CA GLY A 102 -19.37 -18.47 22.35
C GLY A 102 -18.48 -17.66 21.41
N VAL A 103 -18.32 -18.10 20.16
CA VAL A 103 -17.51 -17.39 19.14
C VAL A 103 -18.06 -16.00 18.86
N GLU A 104 -19.38 -15.86 18.68
CA GLU A 104 -19.99 -14.56 18.42
C GLU A 104 -19.93 -13.62 19.63
N LEU A 105 -20.06 -14.17 20.84
CA LEU A 105 -19.93 -13.38 22.07
C LEU A 105 -18.47 -12.96 22.33
N GLU A 106 -17.49 -13.82 22.05
CA GLU A 106 -16.05 -13.53 22.12
C GLU A 106 -15.67 -12.41 21.16
N LYS A 107 -16.15 -12.48 19.90
CA LYS A 107 -15.96 -11.42 18.92
C LYS A 107 -16.55 -10.09 19.38
N ALA A 108 -17.75 -10.10 19.95
CA ALA A 108 -18.37 -8.91 20.52
C ALA A 108 -17.58 -8.34 21.71
N PHE A 109 -17.00 -9.22 22.53
CA PHE A 109 -16.14 -8.84 23.65
C PHE A 109 -14.86 -8.17 23.17
N ILE A 110 -14.13 -8.79 22.23
CA ILE A 110 -12.89 -8.26 21.64
C ILE A 110 -13.16 -6.86 21.06
N ASN A 111 -14.19 -6.73 20.22
CA ASN A 111 -14.55 -5.44 19.63
C ASN A 111 -14.88 -4.37 20.70
N ALA A 112 -15.57 -4.76 21.79
CA ALA A 112 -15.91 -3.83 22.86
C ALA A 112 -14.69 -3.43 23.69
N TYR A 113 -13.76 -4.36 23.93
CA TYR A 113 -12.54 -4.14 24.69
C TYR A 113 -11.53 -3.30 23.90
N GLU A 114 -11.33 -3.58 22.61
CA GLU A 114 -10.50 -2.79 21.70
C GLU A 114 -11.07 -1.38 21.48
N ALA A 115 -12.40 -1.25 21.33
CA ALA A 115 -13.04 0.08 21.23
C ALA A 115 -12.77 0.94 22.46
N ILE A 116 -12.49 0.33 23.62
CA ILE A 116 -12.13 1.00 24.87
C ILE A 116 -10.64 1.39 24.92
N GLU A 117 -9.76 0.55 24.36
CA GLU A 117 -8.36 0.91 24.15
C GLU A 117 -8.27 2.10 23.19
N ASN A 118 -9.10 2.12 22.14
CA ASN A 118 -9.16 3.19 21.14
C ASN A 118 -9.95 4.45 21.61
N THR A 119 -10.97 4.34 22.48
CA THR A 119 -11.66 5.52 23.05
C THR A 119 -10.90 6.23 24.17
N LYS A 120 -9.78 5.66 24.66
CA LYS A 120 -8.80 6.46 25.44
C LYS A 120 -8.17 7.57 24.59
N GLU A 121 -8.12 7.41 23.26
CA GLU A 121 -7.52 8.39 22.33
C GLU A 121 -8.52 9.46 21.85
N GLU A 122 -9.83 9.18 21.83
CA GLU A 122 -10.85 10.11 21.31
C GLU A 122 -11.46 11.06 22.38
N VAL A 123 -11.43 10.71 23.67
CA VAL A 123 -12.12 11.50 24.72
C VAL A 123 -11.26 12.65 25.29
N GLU A 124 -9.93 12.63 25.15
CA GLU A 124 -9.07 13.76 25.55
C GLU A 124 -9.17 14.98 24.62
N GLN A 125 -9.82 14.87 23.46
CA GLN A 125 -9.90 15.95 22.48
C GLN A 125 -11.06 16.96 22.69
N ASN A 126 -11.93 16.83 23.72
CA ASN A 126 -13.14 17.67 23.78
C ASN A 126 -13.61 18.25 25.14
N LYS A 127 -12.78 18.40 26.18
CA LYS A 127 -13.15 19.26 27.35
C LYS A 127 -11.99 20.12 27.91
N LYS A 128 -12.15 21.46 27.84
CA LYS A 128 -11.33 22.49 28.52
C LYS A 128 -11.49 22.42 30.08
N PRO A 129 -10.56 23.01 30.87
CA PRO A 129 -9.90 22.34 32.00
C PRO A 129 -10.36 22.77 33.40
N THR A 130 -10.12 21.92 34.43
CA THR A 130 -9.71 22.40 35.77
C THR A 130 -8.70 21.45 36.46
N LEU A 131 -7.72 22.13 37.06
CA LEU A 131 -6.47 21.79 37.74
C LEU A 131 -6.42 20.59 38.73
N LYS A 132 -5.29 19.84 38.65
CA LYS A 132 -4.48 19.12 39.69
C LYS A 132 -4.40 17.59 39.47
N ASN A 133 -3.28 16.93 39.20
CA ASN A 133 -1.86 17.30 39.05
C ASN A 133 -1.09 16.16 38.30
N LYS A 134 -0.34 16.54 37.25
CA LYS A 134 0.99 16.06 36.82
C LYS A 134 1.41 14.59 37.05
N ILE A 135 1.36 13.77 35.99
CA ILE A 135 2.42 12.81 35.62
C ILE A 135 2.68 13.00 34.11
N LYS A 136 3.95 13.09 33.70
CA LYS A 136 4.42 13.64 32.41
C LYS A 136 3.87 12.90 31.19
N ALA A 137 3.39 13.66 30.21
CA ALA A 137 3.11 13.20 28.84
C ALA A 137 4.35 12.49 28.27
N VAL A 138 4.22 11.22 27.91
CA VAL A 138 5.24 10.56 27.09
C VAL A 138 5.05 11.10 25.69
N LYS A 139 5.77 12.18 25.39
CA LYS A 139 5.92 12.70 24.04
C LYS A 139 6.70 11.68 23.21
N MET A 140 6.52 11.73 21.89
CA MET A 140 7.19 10.88 20.92
C MET A 140 8.67 10.70 21.28
N SER A 141 9.15 9.44 21.22
CA SER A 141 10.52 9.11 21.59
C SER A 141 11.51 9.96 20.78
N GLN A 142 12.70 10.21 21.33
CA GLN A 142 13.69 11.02 20.63
C GLN A 142 14.10 10.39 19.29
N SER A 143 14.17 9.05 19.21
CA SER A 143 14.46 8.32 17.97
C SER A 143 13.36 8.47 16.91
N ASP A 144 12.09 8.42 17.33
CA ASP A 144 10.94 8.61 16.45
C ASP A 144 10.83 10.07 15.99
N PHE A 145 11.12 11.02 16.87
CA PHE A 145 11.20 12.43 16.52
C PHE A 145 12.28 12.68 15.45
N GLU A 146 13.46 12.10 15.63
CA GLU A 146 14.54 12.20 14.65
C GLU A 146 14.18 11.55 13.31
N LEU A 147 13.46 10.41 13.35
CA LEU A 147 12.92 9.78 12.15
C LEU A 147 11.90 10.69 11.45
N ALA A 148 10.86 11.15 12.14
CA ALA A 148 9.83 12.02 11.59
C ALA A 148 10.44 13.31 11.01
N ASN A 149 11.39 13.92 11.72
CA ASN A 149 12.08 15.12 11.27
C ASN A 149 12.96 14.85 10.05
N GLY A 150 13.66 13.71 10.02
CA GLY A 150 14.46 13.27 8.88
C GLY A 150 13.61 13.05 7.63
N VAL A 151 12.47 12.37 7.77
CA VAL A 151 11.50 12.16 6.68
C VAL A 151 11.00 13.49 6.16
N LEU A 152 10.53 14.39 7.02
CA LEU A 152 9.97 15.67 6.58
C LEU A 152 11.02 16.56 5.91
N ASN A 153 12.26 16.57 6.42
CA ASN A 153 13.39 17.27 5.78
C ASN A 153 13.70 16.70 4.39
N GLU A 154 13.64 15.38 4.23
CA GLU A 154 13.86 14.74 2.94
C GLU A 154 12.77 15.12 1.94
N LEU A 155 11.50 15.09 2.35
CA LEU A 155 10.34 15.47 1.52
C LEU A 155 10.39 16.94 1.05
N GLU A 156 10.99 17.82 1.85
CA GLU A 156 11.15 19.25 1.54
C GLU A 156 12.36 19.57 0.64
N LYS A 157 13.21 18.59 0.30
CA LYS A 157 14.37 18.83 -0.57
C LYS A 157 13.95 19.26 -1.97
N ALA A 158 14.75 20.16 -2.57
CA ALA A 158 14.51 20.73 -3.89
C ALA A 158 14.25 19.68 -5.00
N LYS A 159 14.91 18.52 -4.92
CA LYS A 159 14.72 17.41 -5.88
C LYS A 159 13.28 16.86 -5.91
N TYR A 160 12.52 16.99 -4.83
CA TYR A 160 11.13 16.53 -4.75
C TYR A 160 10.11 17.66 -4.90
N LYS A 161 10.54 18.92 -5.04
CA LYS A 161 9.63 20.07 -5.12
C LYS A 161 8.58 19.94 -6.24
N LYS A 162 8.94 19.35 -7.38
CA LYS A 162 7.98 19.08 -8.48
C LYS A 162 6.85 18.12 -8.07
N THR A 163 7.12 17.23 -7.12
CA THR A 163 6.14 16.26 -6.61
C THR A 163 5.38 16.80 -5.39
N THR A 164 6.03 17.63 -4.55
CA THR A 164 5.50 18.00 -3.23
C THR A 164 4.86 19.38 -3.15
N TRP A 165 5.04 20.26 -4.15
CA TRP A 165 4.63 21.67 -4.06
C TRP A 165 3.18 21.88 -3.60
N ALA A 166 2.24 21.06 -4.10
CA ALA A 166 0.81 21.14 -3.80
C ALA A 166 0.45 20.76 -2.35
N PHE A 167 1.39 20.17 -1.61
CA PHE A 167 1.20 19.67 -0.24
C PHE A 167 2.04 20.43 0.78
N THR A 168 2.79 21.46 0.34
CA THR A 168 3.72 22.21 1.19
C THR A 168 3.03 23.19 2.13
N GLN A 169 1.92 23.79 1.70
CA GLN A 169 1.20 24.86 2.39
C GLN A 169 -0.28 24.51 2.52
N PRO A 170 -1.02 25.13 3.45
CA PRO A 170 -2.46 24.95 3.57
C PRO A 170 -3.18 25.37 2.29
N VAL A 171 -4.11 24.54 1.81
CA VAL A 171 -4.93 24.84 0.63
C VAL A 171 -6.03 25.83 1.00
N THR A 172 -6.14 26.91 0.22
CA THR A 172 -7.20 27.92 0.35
C THR A 172 -8.33 27.69 -0.65
N ASP A 173 -9.52 28.21 -0.36
CA ASP A 173 -10.65 28.16 -1.32
C ASP A 173 -10.39 28.98 -2.59
N ALA A 174 -9.40 29.89 -2.59
CA ALA A 174 -8.99 30.61 -3.80
C ALA A 174 -8.20 29.69 -4.76
N GLU A 175 -7.38 28.78 -4.21
CA GLU A 175 -6.62 27.79 -4.97
C GLU A 175 -7.49 26.59 -5.36
N ALA A 176 -8.41 26.19 -4.46
CA ALA A 176 -9.29 25.05 -4.62
C ALA A 176 -10.73 25.44 -4.22
N PRO A 177 -11.57 25.91 -5.17
CA PRO A 177 -12.91 26.39 -4.87
C PRO A 177 -13.82 25.36 -4.17
N GLY A 178 -14.27 25.69 -2.96
CA GLY A 178 -15.17 24.82 -2.17
C GLY A 178 -14.43 23.73 -1.39
N TYR A 179 -13.11 23.75 -1.37
CA TYR A 179 -12.28 22.80 -0.63
C TYR A 179 -12.63 22.76 0.86
N SER A 180 -12.78 23.92 1.52
CA SER A 180 -13.10 24.01 2.95
C SER A 180 -14.47 23.41 3.31
N ALA A 181 -15.40 23.39 2.35
CA ALA A 181 -16.71 22.80 2.53
C ALA A 181 -16.67 21.26 2.43
N ILE A 182 -15.76 20.70 1.64
CA ILE A 182 -15.62 19.25 1.40
C ILE A 182 -14.67 18.63 2.43
N ILE A 183 -13.48 19.22 2.58
CA ILE A 183 -12.39 18.69 3.39
C ILE A 183 -12.50 19.20 4.82
N LYS A 184 -12.85 18.29 5.73
CA LYS A 184 -13.12 18.63 7.14
C LYS A 184 -11.86 18.76 7.99
N ASN A 185 -10.80 18.03 7.62
CA ASN A 185 -9.55 17.99 8.36
C ASN A 185 -8.37 18.34 7.43
N PRO A 186 -8.20 19.62 7.06
CA PRO A 186 -7.11 20.02 6.17
C PRO A 186 -5.74 19.76 6.83
N MET A 187 -4.79 19.24 6.04
CA MET A 187 -3.43 18.96 6.48
C MET A 187 -2.46 19.26 5.35
N ASP A 188 -1.25 19.68 5.72
CA ASP A 188 -0.17 20.06 4.81
C ASP A 188 1.17 19.94 5.54
N MET A 189 2.28 19.92 4.80
CA MET A 189 3.61 19.72 5.38
C MET A 189 4.03 20.84 6.32
N SER A 190 3.60 22.10 6.11
CA SER A 190 3.92 23.21 7.02
C SER A 190 3.21 23.03 8.37
N ARG A 191 1.98 22.51 8.36
CA ARG A 191 1.24 22.15 9.58
C ARG A 191 1.89 20.96 10.29
N ILE A 192 2.30 19.93 9.55
CA ILE A 192 3.08 18.79 10.12
C ILE A 192 4.39 19.29 10.73
N ARG A 193 5.12 20.19 10.05
CA ARG A 193 6.35 20.83 10.54
C ARG A 193 6.11 21.58 11.85
N SER A 194 5.02 22.34 11.92
CA SER A 194 4.62 23.07 13.12
C SER A 194 4.36 22.10 14.27
N LYS A 195 3.50 21.08 14.07
CA LYS A 195 3.18 20.03 15.06
C LYS A 195 4.43 19.28 15.53
N LEU A 196 5.37 19.00 14.63
CA LEU A 196 6.60 18.32 14.98
C LEU A 196 7.49 19.22 15.86
N THR A 197 7.69 20.47 15.45
CA THR A 197 8.53 21.45 16.16
C THR A 197 7.98 21.79 17.54
N SER A 198 6.65 21.95 17.65
CA SER A 198 5.95 22.19 18.92
C SER A 198 5.86 20.93 19.80
N ARG A 199 6.33 19.77 19.30
CA ARG A 199 6.26 18.47 19.96
C ARG A 199 4.81 18.12 20.33
N GLU A 200 3.89 18.31 19.38
CA GLU A 200 2.48 17.95 19.46
C GLU A 200 2.22 16.48 19.09
N TYR A 201 3.13 15.83 18.35
CA TYR A 201 3.02 14.40 18.10
C TYR A 201 3.41 13.59 19.35
N GLU A 202 2.51 12.71 19.77
CA GLU A 202 2.71 11.79 20.89
C GLU A 202 3.52 10.56 20.49
N ASN A 203 3.45 10.14 19.23
CA ASN A 203 4.17 9.00 18.67
C ASN A 203 4.37 9.17 17.16
N LEU A 204 5.15 8.27 16.58
CA LEU A 204 5.43 8.26 15.14
C LEU A 204 4.16 8.02 14.30
N GLN A 205 3.18 7.26 14.83
CA GLN A 205 1.95 6.96 14.11
C GLN A 205 1.11 8.21 13.87
N GLY A 206 1.03 9.13 14.85
CA GLY A 206 0.37 10.42 14.66
C GLY A 206 0.97 11.25 13.51
N PHE A 207 2.30 11.22 13.36
CA PHE A 207 2.98 11.83 12.22
C PHE A 207 2.66 11.11 10.90
N LYS A 208 2.68 9.77 10.88
CA LYS A 208 2.31 8.97 9.70
C LYS A 208 0.87 9.25 9.25
N ASN A 209 -0.07 9.34 10.20
CA ASN A 209 -1.47 9.61 9.93
C ASN A 209 -1.68 10.97 9.26
N ASP A 210 -0.97 12.02 9.68
CA ASP A 210 -1.09 13.33 9.04
C ASP A 210 -0.54 13.32 7.60
N LEU A 211 0.54 12.57 7.32
CA LEU A 211 1.02 12.37 5.94
C LEU A 211 -0.01 11.64 5.07
N ILE A 212 -0.67 10.63 5.62
CA ILE A 212 -1.76 9.89 4.95
C ILE A 212 -2.95 10.84 4.71
N LEU A 213 -3.30 11.67 5.68
CA LEU A 213 -4.41 12.60 5.59
C LEU A 213 -4.21 13.63 4.47
N ILE A 214 -2.98 14.09 4.22
CA ILE A 214 -2.67 14.92 3.03
C ILE A 214 -3.10 14.20 1.74
N VAL A 215 -2.77 12.91 1.62
CA VAL A 215 -3.09 12.10 0.44
C VAL A 215 -4.57 11.82 0.34
N GLU A 216 -5.23 11.47 1.44
CA GLU A 216 -6.66 11.19 1.47
C GLU A 216 -7.48 12.43 1.10
N ASN A 217 -7.14 13.59 1.66
CA ASN A 217 -7.77 14.85 1.30
C ASN A 217 -7.55 15.21 -0.17
N CYS A 218 -6.34 14.97 -0.68
CA CYS A 218 -6.02 15.15 -2.09
C CYS A 218 -6.91 14.29 -2.99
N LYS A 219 -7.02 12.98 -2.70
CA LYS A 219 -7.82 12.03 -3.49
C LYS A 219 -9.33 12.26 -3.34
N LEU A 220 -9.78 12.76 -2.19
CA LEU A 220 -11.19 13.07 -1.94
C LEU A 220 -11.65 14.30 -2.73
N TYR A 221 -10.81 15.33 -2.81
CA TYR A 221 -11.17 16.58 -3.50
C TYR A 221 -10.91 16.52 -5.01
N ASN A 222 -9.80 15.92 -5.44
CA ASN A 222 -9.35 15.98 -6.82
C ASN A 222 -9.81 14.75 -7.63
N PRO A 223 -10.28 14.90 -8.88
CA PRO A 223 -10.59 13.77 -9.76
C PRO A 223 -9.37 12.91 -10.08
N GLU A 224 -9.56 11.60 -10.29
CA GLU A 224 -8.46 10.63 -10.51
C GLU A 224 -7.58 10.95 -11.73
N ASN A 225 -8.15 11.56 -12.76
CA ASN A 225 -7.44 11.95 -13.98
C ASN A 225 -6.69 13.28 -13.86
N SER A 226 -6.79 13.99 -12.73
CA SER A 226 -6.13 15.27 -12.53
C SER A 226 -4.64 15.13 -12.20
N GLU A 227 -3.86 16.14 -12.56
CA GLU A 227 -2.43 16.17 -12.24
C GLU A 227 -2.20 16.12 -10.72
N ILE A 228 -3.00 16.84 -9.93
CA ILE A 228 -2.89 16.90 -8.47
C ILE A 228 -3.16 15.53 -7.82
N PHE A 229 -4.17 14.79 -8.31
CA PHE A 229 -4.42 13.43 -7.82
C PHE A 229 -3.22 12.51 -8.05
N ARG A 230 -2.64 12.55 -9.26
CA ARG A 230 -1.43 11.80 -9.60
C ARG A 230 -0.24 12.22 -8.71
N LEU A 231 -0.08 13.52 -8.44
CA LEU A 231 0.92 14.01 -7.49
C LEU A 231 0.70 13.46 -6.08
N GLY A 232 -0.55 13.32 -5.63
CA GLY A 232 -0.89 12.72 -4.34
C GLY A 232 -0.46 11.24 -4.24
N VAL A 233 -0.65 10.47 -5.32
CA VAL A 233 -0.16 9.08 -5.41
C VAL A 233 1.36 9.01 -5.36
N GLU A 234 2.06 9.89 -6.09
CA GLU A 234 3.53 9.93 -6.09
C GLU A 234 4.09 10.41 -4.74
N PHE A 235 3.42 11.35 -4.08
CA PHE A 235 3.76 11.78 -2.71
C PHE A 235 3.62 10.63 -1.71
N GLU A 236 2.55 9.82 -1.83
CA GLU A 236 2.33 8.64 -0.99
C GLU A 236 3.49 7.62 -1.11
N LYS A 237 3.86 7.28 -2.34
CA LYS A 237 5.00 6.39 -2.61
C LYS A 237 6.29 6.96 -2.04
N LEU A 238 6.50 8.27 -2.18
CA LEU A 238 7.69 8.97 -1.71
C LEU A 238 7.83 8.86 -0.19
N PHE A 239 6.84 9.29 0.60
CA PHE A 239 6.99 9.26 2.07
C PHE A 239 7.02 7.85 2.65
N LYS A 240 6.30 6.88 2.04
CA LYS A 240 6.36 5.48 2.47
C LYS A 240 7.77 4.91 2.32
N ARG A 241 8.44 5.22 1.20
CA ARG A 241 9.85 4.85 0.98
C ARG A 241 10.77 5.49 2.02
N GLU A 242 10.57 6.77 2.34
CA GLU A 242 11.43 7.44 3.31
C GLU A 242 11.21 6.92 4.75
N LEU A 243 9.99 6.54 5.12
CA LEU A 243 9.70 5.89 6.40
C LEU A 243 10.32 4.49 6.50
N SER A 244 10.32 3.73 5.41
CA SER A 244 10.84 2.37 5.40
C SER A 244 12.38 2.34 5.49
N LYS A 245 13.10 3.34 4.95
CA LYS A 245 14.57 3.39 4.99
C LYS A 245 15.21 3.27 6.39
N LYS A 246 14.49 3.55 7.49
CA LYS A 246 15.01 3.40 8.87
C LYS A 246 14.60 2.08 9.54
N GLU A 247 13.56 1.41 9.06
CA GLU A 247 13.20 0.03 9.46
C GLU A 247 14.09 -1.01 8.75
N LEU A 248 14.69 -0.60 7.63
CA LEU A 248 15.56 -1.39 6.77
C LEU A 248 17.02 -1.09 7.16
N GLY A 249 17.65 -2.00 7.92
CA GLY A 249 19.07 -1.92 8.27
C GLY A 249 20.01 -1.99 7.05
N PRO A 250 21.33 -2.00 7.25
CA PRO A 250 22.33 -2.03 6.16
C PRO A 250 22.06 -3.11 5.11
N ASP A 251 21.55 -4.27 5.55
CA ASP A 251 21.24 -5.42 4.69
C ASP A 251 20.14 -5.14 3.66
N ALA A 252 19.26 -4.19 3.94
CA ALA A 252 18.15 -3.89 3.06
C ALA A 252 18.45 -2.79 2.05
N GLU A 253 19.33 -1.84 2.37
CA GLU A 253 19.92 -0.96 1.35
C GLU A 253 20.76 -1.80 0.38
N ILE A 254 21.47 -2.81 0.89
CA ILE A 254 22.13 -3.84 0.08
C ILE A 254 21.11 -4.60 -0.77
N GLU A 255 19.97 -5.00 -0.23
CA GLU A 255 18.94 -5.73 -0.98
C GLU A 255 18.25 -4.87 -2.06
N GLU A 256 17.98 -3.58 -1.78
CA GLU A 256 17.46 -2.67 -2.79
C GLU A 256 18.49 -2.38 -3.89
N LEU A 257 19.77 -2.25 -3.52
CA LEU A 257 20.87 -2.15 -4.48
C LEU A 257 21.00 -3.43 -5.31
N ARG A 258 20.88 -4.62 -4.71
CA ARG A 258 20.86 -5.90 -5.42
C ARG A 258 19.70 -5.99 -6.40
N LYS A 259 18.50 -5.55 -6.02
CA LYS A 259 17.35 -5.49 -6.92
C LYS A 259 17.59 -4.54 -8.09
N LYS A 260 18.11 -3.33 -7.83
CA LYS A 260 18.48 -2.38 -8.89
C LYS A 260 19.56 -2.94 -9.82
N ILE A 261 20.58 -3.60 -9.27
CA ILE A 261 21.62 -4.28 -10.06
C ILE A 261 20.99 -5.38 -10.91
N SER A 262 20.08 -6.18 -10.37
CA SER A 262 19.38 -7.24 -11.11
C SER A 262 18.52 -6.67 -12.25
N ASP A 263 17.74 -5.61 -11.99
CA ASP A 263 16.93 -4.94 -13.01
C ASP A 263 17.81 -4.33 -14.12
N LEU A 264 18.94 -3.74 -13.76
CA LEU A 264 19.91 -3.20 -14.71
C LEU A 264 20.59 -4.31 -15.52
N MET A 265 20.94 -5.44 -14.90
CA MET A 265 21.49 -6.60 -15.60
C MET A 265 20.49 -7.19 -16.60
N MET A 266 19.20 -7.29 -16.24
CA MET A 266 18.17 -7.73 -17.17
C MET A 266 18.04 -6.77 -18.37
N LYS A 267 18.05 -5.46 -18.12
CA LYS A 267 18.02 -4.46 -19.20
C LYS A 267 19.26 -4.54 -20.08
N LEU A 268 20.45 -4.68 -19.50
CA LEU A 268 21.69 -4.80 -20.24
C LEU A 268 21.65 -6.04 -21.14
N ASN A 269 21.25 -7.20 -20.62
CA ASN A 269 21.09 -8.41 -21.42
C ASN A 269 20.08 -8.23 -22.55
N SER A 270 18.95 -7.56 -22.30
CA SER A 270 17.96 -7.29 -23.36
C SER A 270 18.50 -6.34 -24.46
N LEU A 271 19.33 -5.36 -24.08
CA LEU A 271 19.98 -4.45 -25.03
C LEU A 271 21.12 -5.13 -25.79
N GLU A 272 21.89 -5.99 -25.14
CA GLU A 272 22.93 -6.79 -25.77
C GLU A 272 22.33 -7.78 -26.77
N GLU A 273 21.20 -8.41 -26.44
CA GLU A 273 20.49 -9.30 -27.37
C GLU A 273 19.88 -8.52 -28.54
N ALA A 274 19.28 -7.35 -28.29
CA ALA A 274 18.80 -6.48 -29.36
C ALA A 274 19.93 -6.02 -30.29
N LYS A 275 21.09 -5.65 -29.72
CA LYS A 275 22.29 -5.26 -30.48
C LYS A 275 22.94 -6.44 -31.20
N ARG A 276 22.85 -7.65 -30.65
CA ARG A 276 23.31 -8.87 -31.31
C ARG A 276 22.44 -9.19 -32.53
N LEU A 277 21.11 -9.14 -32.37
CA LEU A 277 20.17 -9.27 -33.48
C LEU A 277 20.41 -8.20 -34.54
N GLU A 278 20.78 -6.98 -34.15
CA GLU A 278 21.19 -5.91 -35.07
C GLU A 278 22.51 -6.23 -35.81
N ASN A 279 23.52 -6.76 -35.12
CA ASN A 279 24.80 -7.12 -35.73
C ASN A 279 24.72 -8.38 -36.61
N ASP A 280 23.78 -9.27 -36.34
CA ASP A 280 23.53 -10.49 -37.14
C ASP A 280 22.75 -10.18 -38.43
N LEU A 281 22.27 -8.94 -38.62
CA LEU A 281 21.71 -8.47 -39.89
C LEU A 281 22.84 -8.25 -40.91
N ILE A 282 22.75 -8.94 -42.04
CA ILE A 282 23.63 -8.70 -43.20
C ILE A 282 23.44 -7.28 -43.73
N PHE A 283 22.21 -6.76 -43.69
CA PHE A 283 21.89 -5.36 -43.97
C PHE A 283 21.57 -4.64 -42.66
N GLY A 284 22.53 -3.89 -42.12
CA GLY A 284 22.38 -3.12 -40.88
C GLY A 284 21.28 -2.04 -40.96
N ILE A 285 20.90 -1.50 -39.80
CA ILE A 285 19.80 -0.53 -39.66
C ILE A 285 19.94 0.66 -40.60
N GLU A 286 21.14 1.25 -40.71
CA GLU A 286 21.40 2.40 -41.58
C GLU A 286 21.07 2.12 -43.06
N ILE A 287 21.37 0.91 -43.54
CA ILE A 287 21.07 0.50 -44.92
C ILE A 287 19.55 0.35 -45.09
N ARG A 288 18.87 -0.25 -44.11
CA ARG A 288 17.42 -0.48 -44.13
C ARG A 288 16.63 0.83 -44.06
N GLU A 289 17.05 1.78 -43.23
CA GLU A 289 16.47 3.12 -43.15
C GLU A 289 16.69 3.91 -44.44
N SER A 290 17.92 3.91 -44.97
CA SER A 290 18.25 4.56 -46.24
C SER A 290 17.41 3.98 -47.39
N LEU A 291 17.31 2.65 -47.46
CA LEU A 291 16.51 1.96 -48.47
C LEU A 291 15.01 2.28 -48.31
N GLY A 292 14.47 2.27 -47.09
CA GLY A 292 13.10 2.66 -46.81
C GLY A 292 12.76 4.08 -47.29
N ASN A 293 13.64 5.04 -47.03
CA ASN A 293 13.49 6.42 -47.51
C ASN A 293 13.54 6.50 -49.04
N LYS A 294 14.42 5.73 -49.70
CA LYS A 294 14.48 5.68 -51.17
C LYS A 294 13.21 5.07 -51.78
N ILE A 295 12.64 4.03 -51.16
CA ILE A 295 11.40 3.40 -51.63
C ILE A 295 10.24 4.40 -51.60
N LEU A 296 10.16 5.28 -50.60
CA LEU A 296 9.14 6.33 -50.54
C LEU A 296 9.24 7.37 -51.66
N ALA A 297 10.38 7.44 -52.35
CA ALA A 297 10.62 8.40 -53.43
C ALA A 297 10.37 7.83 -54.84
N VAL A 298 10.06 6.54 -54.98
CA VAL A 298 9.83 5.91 -56.30
C VAL A 298 8.40 6.08 -56.80
N GLY A 299 8.19 5.89 -58.10
CA GLY A 299 6.88 5.90 -58.73
C GLY A 299 6.07 4.64 -58.45
N ARG A 300 4.78 4.68 -58.79
CA ARG A 300 3.83 3.59 -58.51
C ARG A 300 4.26 2.26 -59.15
N GLU A 301 4.78 2.27 -60.36
CA GLU A 301 5.21 1.05 -61.06
C GLU A 301 6.41 0.38 -60.37
N GLU A 302 7.35 1.18 -59.86
CA GLU A 302 8.49 0.68 -59.08
C GLU A 302 8.04 0.20 -57.70
N SER A 303 7.11 0.90 -57.06
CA SER A 303 6.52 0.47 -55.77
C SER A 303 5.81 -0.87 -55.90
N ASP A 304 5.04 -1.10 -56.96
CA ASP A 304 4.33 -2.37 -57.18
C ASP A 304 5.32 -3.55 -57.31
N LYS A 305 6.46 -3.36 -57.99
CA LYS A 305 7.51 -4.38 -58.09
C LYS A 305 8.18 -4.67 -56.74
N ILE A 306 8.34 -3.66 -55.89
CA ILE A 306 8.88 -3.84 -54.53
C ILE A 306 7.87 -4.61 -53.66
N VAL A 307 6.59 -4.31 -53.79
CA VAL A 307 5.50 -5.07 -53.15
C VAL A 307 5.53 -6.53 -53.59
N GLU A 308 5.72 -6.83 -54.87
CA GLU A 308 5.85 -8.21 -55.38
C GLU A 308 7.05 -8.94 -54.74
N ILE A 309 8.20 -8.28 -54.61
CA ILE A 309 9.39 -8.85 -53.95
C ILE A 309 9.07 -9.22 -52.50
N ILE A 310 8.38 -8.33 -51.78
CA ILE A 310 7.99 -8.55 -50.37
C ILE A 310 6.96 -9.69 -50.26
N GLN A 311 5.93 -9.69 -51.10
CA GLN A 311 4.86 -10.69 -51.08
C GLN A 311 5.34 -12.09 -51.45
N ARG A 312 6.33 -12.20 -52.35
CA ARG A 312 6.89 -13.48 -52.78
C ARG A 312 7.64 -14.20 -51.64
N SER A 313 8.27 -13.44 -50.76
CA SER A 313 9.24 -13.96 -49.79
C SER A 313 8.82 -13.76 -48.33
N CYS A 314 7.74 -13.02 -48.06
CA CYS A 314 7.18 -12.80 -46.70
C CYS A 314 5.68 -13.08 -46.62
N SER A 315 5.27 -13.78 -45.57
CA SER A 315 3.85 -14.00 -45.21
C SER A 315 3.32 -13.04 -44.13
N SER A 316 4.17 -12.18 -43.56
CA SER A 316 3.83 -11.26 -42.47
C SER A 316 3.94 -9.80 -42.91
N PHE A 317 2.87 -9.29 -43.52
CA PHE A 317 2.65 -7.87 -43.79
C PHE A 317 1.16 -7.56 -43.59
N SER A 318 0.82 -6.30 -43.33
CA SER A 318 -0.57 -5.87 -43.13
C SER A 318 -1.00 -4.95 -44.26
N TYR A 319 -2.20 -5.17 -44.79
CA TYR A 319 -2.84 -4.22 -45.70
C TYR A 319 -3.42 -3.05 -44.90
N VAL A 320 -3.12 -1.83 -45.32
CA VAL A 320 -3.69 -0.61 -44.75
C VAL A 320 -4.58 0.01 -45.82
N GLY A 321 -5.85 -0.42 -45.88
CA GLY A 321 -6.78 0.01 -46.93
C GLY A 321 -6.80 -0.93 -48.15
N ASN A 322 -7.30 -0.44 -49.29
CA ASN A 322 -7.62 -1.29 -50.45
C ASN A 322 -6.40 -1.62 -51.35
N ASP A 323 -5.35 -0.79 -51.37
CA ASP A 323 -4.20 -0.94 -52.30
C ASP A 323 -2.83 -0.60 -51.65
N GLU A 324 -2.71 -0.53 -50.32
CA GLU A 324 -1.47 -0.16 -49.63
C GLU A 324 -1.04 -1.25 -48.64
N ILE A 325 0.27 -1.46 -48.51
CA ILE A 325 0.86 -2.34 -47.50
C ILE A 325 1.69 -1.54 -46.51
N GLU A 326 1.61 -1.89 -45.24
CA GLU A 326 2.52 -1.40 -44.21
C GLU A 326 3.58 -2.47 -43.92
N VAL A 327 4.84 -2.08 -44.07
CA VAL A 327 5.98 -2.98 -43.95
C VAL A 327 7.01 -2.36 -43.02
N ASN A 328 7.39 -3.12 -42.00
CA ASN A 328 8.49 -2.74 -41.13
C ASN A 328 9.82 -3.24 -41.72
N MET A 329 10.61 -2.30 -42.24
CA MET A 329 11.93 -2.57 -42.84
C MET A 329 12.92 -3.22 -41.87
N LEU A 330 12.73 -3.10 -40.55
CA LEU A 330 13.59 -3.74 -39.55
C LEU A 330 13.27 -5.23 -39.36
N THR A 331 12.05 -5.65 -39.69
CA THR A 331 11.60 -7.04 -39.54
C THR A 331 11.66 -7.84 -40.83
N LEU A 332 11.95 -7.20 -41.97
CA LEU A 332 12.13 -7.90 -43.24
C LEU A 332 13.36 -8.82 -43.21
N PRO A 333 13.28 -10.06 -43.70
CA PRO A 333 14.45 -10.93 -43.81
C PRO A 333 15.55 -10.31 -44.69
N ASP A 334 16.82 -10.55 -44.36
CA ASP A 334 17.97 -9.96 -45.10
C ASP A 334 17.95 -10.27 -46.59
N HIS A 335 17.56 -11.48 -46.99
CA HIS A 335 17.49 -11.84 -48.41
C HIS A 335 16.47 -10.97 -49.18
N VAL A 336 15.34 -10.61 -48.54
CA VAL A 336 14.34 -9.72 -49.12
C VAL A 336 14.88 -8.29 -49.24
N VAL A 337 15.56 -7.81 -48.19
CA VAL A 337 16.22 -6.49 -48.22
C VAL A 337 17.29 -6.43 -49.30
N GLY A 338 18.04 -7.52 -49.52
CA GLY A 338 19.01 -7.65 -50.60
C GLY A 338 18.37 -7.53 -51.97
N GLU A 339 17.27 -8.24 -52.23
CA GLU A 339 16.54 -8.16 -53.50
C GLU A 339 15.98 -6.77 -53.77
N ILE A 340 15.41 -6.11 -52.75
CA ILE A 340 14.91 -4.74 -52.86
C ILE A 340 16.07 -3.79 -53.16
N LYS A 341 17.20 -3.92 -52.46
CA LYS A 341 18.39 -3.11 -52.68
C LYS A 341 18.92 -3.25 -54.11
N GLU A 342 19.07 -4.48 -54.61
CA GLU A 342 19.52 -4.74 -55.99
C GLU A 342 18.56 -4.17 -57.04
N PHE A 343 17.25 -4.19 -56.76
CA PHE A 343 16.27 -3.55 -57.62
C PHE A 343 16.45 -2.03 -57.64
N MET A 344 16.57 -1.40 -56.47
CA MET A 344 16.77 0.04 -56.33
C MET A 344 18.08 0.52 -56.95
N ASP A 345 19.19 -0.20 -56.76
CA ASP A 345 20.48 0.13 -57.37
C ASP A 345 20.41 0.08 -58.91
N ARG A 346 19.64 -0.86 -59.48
CA ARG A 346 19.41 -0.95 -60.94
C ARG A 346 18.56 0.20 -61.47
N LEU A 347 17.61 0.71 -60.70
CA LEU A 347 16.83 1.88 -61.06
C LEU A 347 17.73 3.12 -61.11
N GLU A 348 18.55 3.32 -60.07
CA GLU A 348 19.48 4.46 -60.00
C GLU A 348 20.46 4.47 -61.19
N ASN A 349 21.04 3.32 -61.54
CA ASN A 349 21.97 3.22 -62.68
C ASN A 349 21.29 3.52 -64.04
N LYS A 350 20.02 3.14 -64.24
CA LYS A 350 19.28 3.48 -65.47
C LYS A 350 18.99 4.98 -65.60
N THR A 351 18.75 5.67 -64.49
CA THR A 351 18.60 7.14 -64.48
C THR A 351 19.91 7.87 -64.76
N VAL A 352 21.07 7.29 -64.44
CA VAL A 352 22.38 7.89 -64.75
C VAL A 352 22.72 7.72 -66.24
N GLU A 353 22.54 6.52 -66.81
CA GLU A 353 22.81 6.27 -68.25
C GLU A 353 21.88 7.05 -69.20
N SER A 354 20.65 7.34 -68.78
CA SER A 354 19.71 8.17 -69.56
C SER A 354 20.04 9.67 -69.50
N ASN A 355 20.77 10.13 -68.48
CA ASN A 355 21.22 11.51 -68.37
C ASN A 355 22.58 11.74 -69.05
N GLU A 356 23.46 10.74 -69.14
CA GLU A 356 24.75 10.84 -69.86
C GLU A 356 24.63 10.67 -71.38
N SER A 357 23.49 10.20 -71.89
CA SER A 357 23.24 10.03 -73.34
C SER A 357 22.58 11.24 -74.02
N CYS A 358 22.37 12.33 -73.29
CA CYS A 358 21.76 13.58 -73.78
C CYS A 358 22.71 14.80 -73.80
N ASP A 359 24.01 14.63 -73.53
CA ASP A 359 25.03 15.70 -73.69
C ASP A 359 25.81 15.60 -75.01
#